data_AF-A0A329VP57-F1
#
_entry.id   AF-A0A329VP57-F1
#
_cell.length_a   1.000
_cell.length_b   1.000
_cell.length_c   1.000
_cell.angle_alpha   90.00
_cell.angle_beta   90.00
_cell.angle_gamma   90.00
#
_symmetry.space_group_name_H-M   'P 1'
#
loop_
_entity.id
_entity.type
_entity.pdbx_description
1 polymer ?
#
loop_
_entity_poly.entity_id
_entity_poly.type
_entity_poly.pdbx_seq_one_letter_code
_entity_poly.pdbx_strand_id
1 'polypeptide(L)'
;MKLKNDFKAFSISNNANVVSQEGYEESRSLKTGFPPENITTHLLNKVLRQSSTITSVVADFIATYSGNDILDDGDVAKLIVQLNRALEQKIAIKVPDASLTQKGVTQLTDKIGNSNILVVTQKLVSDVNDNANNRLAKNQNGADIPDKNAFVKNLGLSETVELAKNAVSTNGGNYPQYFRFKQVETLPTERNATMLVSLQGAKPTSEIVGFTLYNWYDNYIKTGIVRGGSVDTYGYTIDINGKRVFSVSPAGQIEAASANIRGNAGVFNITHDTGKHAYFQFIEGAKRTAYVGFPSDGSPNFDICNEKKSSKLTIGGELAAYINNNLVFSVSPAGRIDAGSANLKGAGGVFNVAYDAGGHAYLQFYEGATRTAFVGFPGDGSSDFDICNEKKYGRLTVGDKLKYNGNPIAVFNDNCIADTNGNLKVSSPVVNIHPDGTYELTREAEGMIVERIETGKYRISGCNGFAKDGAWGIHGGTIVPADSNGLNLIWVCESVDPSNGNITIECYHRQNKDAPIFAQNKRVKSVNSDGEVIYYNDGELCDIPDGRVINVRVQLPEKS
;
A
#
# COMPACT_ATOMS: atom_id res chain seq x y z
N MET A 1 -8.66 -7.96 -147.65
CA MET A 1 -8.68 -8.84 -148.83
C MET A 1 -10.00 -9.60 -148.83
N LYS A 2 -10.73 -9.60 -149.94
CA LYS A 2 -11.94 -10.42 -150.05
C LYS A 2 -11.47 -11.85 -150.33
N LEU A 3 -11.46 -12.70 -149.31
CA LEU A 3 -11.00 -14.09 -149.43
C LEU A 3 -11.87 -14.83 -150.44
N LYS A 4 -11.22 -15.63 -151.28
CA LYS A 4 -11.85 -16.38 -152.36
C LYS A 4 -12.31 -17.74 -151.83
N ASN A 5 -13.56 -18.08 -152.12
CA ASN A 5 -14.13 -19.41 -151.92
C ASN A 5 -14.60 -19.94 -153.27
N ASP A 6 -13.97 -20.97 -153.81
CA ASP A 6 -14.32 -21.56 -155.12
C ASP A 6 -15.44 -22.59 -155.03
N PHE A 7 -15.76 -23.11 -153.83
CA PHE A 7 -16.91 -23.97 -153.62
C PHE A 7 -18.19 -23.14 -153.61
N LYS A 8 -18.82 -23.01 -154.79
CA LYS A 8 -20.00 -22.17 -154.99
C LYS A 8 -21.29 -22.93 -154.74
N ALA A 9 -22.26 -22.25 -154.13
CA ALA A 9 -23.63 -22.74 -154.06
C ALA A 9 -24.26 -22.78 -155.47
N PHE A 10 -24.72 -23.96 -155.89
CA PHE A 10 -25.31 -24.24 -157.20
C PHE A 10 -26.82 -23.93 -157.21
N SER A 11 -27.31 -23.32 -158.31
CA SER A 11 -28.74 -23.11 -158.57
C SER A 11 -29.51 -22.40 -157.43
N ILE A 12 -28.89 -21.35 -156.85
CA ILE A 12 -29.44 -20.58 -155.71
C ILE A 12 -30.42 -19.46 -156.11
N SER A 13 -30.61 -19.21 -157.40
CA SER A 13 -31.53 -18.19 -157.91
C SER A 13 -33.00 -18.52 -157.60
N ASN A 14 -33.84 -17.49 -157.39
CA ASN A 14 -35.25 -17.66 -157.03
C ASN A 14 -36.07 -18.50 -158.04
N ASN A 15 -35.69 -18.49 -159.33
CA ASN A 15 -36.31 -19.28 -160.41
C ASN A 15 -35.43 -20.45 -160.89
N ALA A 16 -34.59 -20.98 -159.99
CA ALA A 16 -33.74 -22.11 -160.29
C ALA A 16 -34.54 -23.32 -160.77
N ASN A 17 -33.99 -24.06 -161.76
CA ASN A 17 -34.53 -25.32 -162.24
C ASN A 17 -34.36 -26.43 -161.18
N VAL A 18 -35.03 -26.31 -160.04
CA VAL A 18 -34.98 -27.24 -158.90
C VAL A 18 -36.39 -27.59 -158.45
N VAL A 19 -36.59 -28.79 -157.92
CA VAL A 19 -37.85 -29.13 -157.25
C VAL A 19 -38.00 -28.34 -155.94
N SER A 20 -39.25 -28.11 -155.49
CA SER A 20 -39.52 -27.49 -154.18
C SER A 20 -38.90 -28.33 -153.04
N GLN A 21 -38.72 -27.71 -151.86
CA GLN A 21 -38.21 -28.46 -150.70
C GLN A 21 -39.16 -29.62 -150.32
N GLU A 22 -40.45 -29.33 -150.27
CA GLU A 22 -41.50 -30.31 -150.01
C GLU A 22 -41.48 -31.46 -151.05
N GLY A 23 -41.45 -31.15 -152.35
CA GLY A 23 -41.40 -32.18 -153.39
C GLY A 23 -40.09 -32.98 -153.43
N TYR A 24 -38.99 -32.44 -152.89
CA TYR A 24 -37.75 -33.19 -152.69
C TYR A 24 -37.85 -34.16 -151.51
N GLU A 25 -38.45 -33.72 -150.41
CA GLU A 25 -38.66 -34.53 -149.20
C GLU A 25 -39.62 -35.70 -149.44
N GLU A 26 -40.59 -35.53 -150.34
CA GLU A 26 -41.49 -36.60 -150.79
C GLU A 26 -40.85 -37.57 -151.79
N SER A 27 -39.75 -37.17 -152.45
CA SER A 27 -39.11 -38.02 -153.45
C SER A 27 -38.53 -39.28 -152.82
N ARG A 28 -38.95 -40.46 -153.31
CA ARG A 28 -38.37 -41.74 -152.86
C ARG A 28 -36.86 -41.78 -153.08
N SER A 29 -36.37 -41.12 -154.13
CA SER A 29 -34.94 -40.99 -154.45
C SER A 29 -34.12 -40.28 -153.36
N LEU A 30 -34.74 -39.48 -152.48
CA LEU A 30 -34.06 -38.90 -151.31
C LEU A 30 -33.58 -39.99 -150.34
N LYS A 31 -34.35 -41.07 -150.18
CA LYS A 31 -34.02 -42.19 -149.28
C LYS A 31 -33.25 -43.30 -149.98
N THR A 32 -33.52 -43.54 -151.26
CA THR A 32 -33.00 -44.71 -151.99
C THR A 32 -31.96 -44.38 -153.06
N GLY A 33 -31.65 -43.11 -153.31
CA GLY A 33 -30.81 -42.68 -154.43
C GLY A 33 -31.57 -42.59 -155.76
N PHE A 34 -30.91 -42.04 -156.78
CA PHE A 34 -31.51 -41.88 -158.12
C PHE A 34 -31.66 -43.22 -158.86
N PRO A 35 -32.78 -43.46 -159.59
CA PRO A 35 -32.94 -44.66 -160.41
C PRO A 35 -31.98 -44.67 -161.62
N PRO A 36 -31.65 -45.85 -162.19
CA PRO A 36 -30.67 -45.98 -163.29
C PRO A 36 -31.04 -45.21 -164.56
N GLU A 37 -32.33 -45.04 -164.84
CA GLU A 37 -32.84 -44.31 -166.00
C GLU A 37 -33.97 -43.36 -165.55
N ASN A 38 -34.16 -42.25 -166.29
CA ASN A 38 -35.25 -41.27 -166.11
C ASN A 38 -35.18 -40.35 -164.87
N ILE A 39 -34.03 -39.72 -164.58
CA ILE A 39 -33.91 -38.67 -163.55
C ILE A 39 -34.36 -37.32 -164.13
N THR A 40 -35.27 -36.63 -163.44
CA THR A 40 -35.61 -35.25 -163.82
C THR A 40 -34.50 -34.29 -163.41
N THR A 41 -34.17 -33.36 -164.30
CA THR A 41 -33.14 -32.33 -164.03
C THR A 41 -33.50 -31.47 -162.81
N HIS A 42 -34.79 -31.23 -162.55
CA HIS A 42 -35.28 -30.56 -161.34
C HIS A 42 -34.85 -31.27 -160.04
N LEU A 43 -34.94 -32.60 -160.01
CA LEU A 43 -34.59 -33.38 -158.83
C LEU A 43 -33.06 -33.46 -158.66
N LEU A 44 -32.33 -33.69 -159.76
CA LEU A 44 -30.87 -33.66 -159.77
C LEU A 44 -30.32 -32.32 -159.26
N ASN A 45 -30.84 -31.22 -159.78
CA ASN A 45 -30.40 -29.88 -159.40
C ASN A 45 -30.68 -29.56 -157.93
N LYS A 46 -31.72 -30.14 -157.31
CA LYS A 46 -32.02 -29.94 -155.90
C LYS A 46 -30.98 -30.58 -154.98
N VAL A 47 -30.54 -31.80 -155.32
CA VAL A 47 -29.44 -32.47 -154.60
C VAL A 47 -28.16 -31.66 -154.70
N LEU A 48 -27.80 -31.28 -155.94
CA LEU A 48 -26.61 -30.46 -156.20
C LEU A 48 -26.68 -29.11 -155.47
N ARG A 49 -27.86 -28.48 -155.37
CA ARG A 49 -28.05 -27.23 -154.63
C ARG A 49 -27.83 -27.39 -153.13
N GLN A 50 -28.44 -28.39 -152.48
CA GLN A 50 -28.30 -28.54 -151.02
C GLN A 50 -26.86 -28.86 -150.62
N SER A 51 -26.19 -29.76 -151.35
CA SER A 51 -24.80 -30.13 -151.06
C SER A 51 -23.84 -28.95 -151.26
N SER A 52 -23.95 -28.27 -152.40
CA SER A 52 -23.10 -27.12 -152.71
C SER A 52 -23.34 -25.91 -151.80
N THR A 53 -24.57 -25.70 -151.30
CA THR A 53 -24.88 -24.61 -150.36
C THR A 53 -24.17 -24.80 -149.03
N ILE A 54 -24.27 -25.99 -148.42
CA ILE A 54 -23.56 -26.30 -147.17
C ILE A 54 -22.05 -26.25 -147.38
N THR A 55 -21.57 -26.79 -148.50
CA THR A 55 -20.14 -26.74 -148.85
C THR A 55 -19.65 -25.30 -148.93
N SER A 56 -20.42 -24.40 -149.57
CA SER A 56 -20.09 -22.97 -149.63
C SER A 56 -20.07 -22.30 -148.25
N VAL A 57 -21.02 -22.61 -147.36
CA VAL A 57 -21.06 -22.03 -145.99
C VAL A 57 -19.89 -22.49 -145.14
N VAL A 58 -19.57 -23.79 -145.18
CA VAL A 58 -18.43 -24.35 -144.46
C VAL A 58 -17.14 -23.79 -145.03
N ALA A 59 -17.00 -23.70 -146.35
CA ALA A 59 -15.84 -23.09 -146.99
C ALA A 59 -15.72 -21.59 -146.64
N ASP A 60 -16.81 -20.83 -146.53
CA ASP A 60 -16.77 -19.43 -146.07
C ASP A 60 -16.37 -19.31 -144.59
N PHE A 61 -16.86 -20.21 -143.73
CA PHE A 61 -16.42 -20.28 -142.34
C PHE A 61 -14.92 -20.54 -142.25
N ILE A 62 -14.44 -21.56 -143.00
CA ILE A 62 -13.03 -21.90 -143.05
C ILE A 62 -12.23 -20.71 -143.60
N ALA A 63 -12.65 -20.08 -144.69
CA ALA A 63 -11.99 -18.92 -145.26
C ALA A 63 -11.85 -17.79 -144.21
N THR A 64 -12.98 -17.43 -143.59
CA THR A 64 -13.07 -16.33 -142.62
C THR A 64 -12.14 -16.53 -141.42
N TYR A 65 -12.14 -17.73 -140.82
CA TYR A 65 -11.44 -17.97 -139.57
C TYR A 65 -10.05 -18.59 -139.74
N SER A 66 -9.76 -19.22 -140.89
CA SER A 66 -8.39 -19.63 -141.22
C SER A 66 -7.56 -18.47 -141.79
N GLY A 67 -8.22 -17.49 -142.41
CA GLY A 67 -7.62 -16.34 -143.08
C GLY A 67 -7.06 -16.63 -144.48
N ASN A 68 -7.41 -17.76 -145.10
CA ASN A 68 -6.89 -18.20 -146.40
C ASN A 68 -7.99 -18.43 -147.44
N ASP A 69 -7.64 -18.35 -148.73
CA ASP A 69 -8.51 -18.73 -149.84
C ASP A 69 -8.79 -20.24 -149.84
N ILE A 70 -10.01 -20.62 -150.22
CA ILE A 70 -10.49 -22.00 -150.32
C ILE A 70 -10.77 -22.29 -151.80
N LEU A 71 -9.89 -23.09 -152.44
CA LEU A 71 -9.88 -23.34 -153.90
C LEU A 71 -10.47 -24.72 -154.25
N ASP A 72 -11.09 -24.85 -155.43
CA ASP A 72 -11.61 -26.12 -155.98
C ASP A 72 -10.58 -26.74 -156.94
N ASP A 73 -9.45 -27.18 -156.37
CA ASP A 73 -8.29 -27.76 -157.07
C ASP A 73 -8.06 -29.25 -156.75
N GLY A 74 -8.92 -29.82 -155.91
CA GLY A 74 -8.82 -31.22 -155.45
C GLY A 74 -7.91 -31.45 -154.23
N ASP A 75 -7.31 -30.43 -153.61
CA ASP A 75 -6.41 -30.59 -152.45
C ASP A 75 -7.16 -30.68 -151.10
N VAL A 76 -7.55 -31.91 -150.74
CA VAL A 76 -8.25 -32.21 -149.47
C VAL A 76 -7.39 -31.95 -148.23
N ALA A 77 -6.06 -32.19 -148.31
CA ALA A 77 -5.17 -32.06 -147.17
C ALA A 77 -5.05 -30.60 -146.72
N LYS A 78 -4.95 -29.69 -147.68
CA LYS A 78 -4.94 -28.24 -147.43
C LYS A 78 -6.23 -27.76 -146.75
N LEU A 79 -7.39 -28.26 -147.19
CA LEU A 79 -8.69 -27.89 -146.63
C LEU A 79 -8.82 -28.28 -145.14
N ILE A 80 -8.30 -29.45 -144.74
CA ILE A 80 -8.30 -29.90 -143.35
C ILE A 80 -7.46 -28.98 -142.45
N VAL A 81 -6.26 -28.59 -142.91
CA VAL A 81 -5.39 -27.67 -142.17
C VAL A 81 -6.09 -26.31 -141.97
N GLN A 82 -6.76 -25.82 -143.01
CA GLN A 82 -7.50 -24.57 -142.94
C GLN A 82 -8.67 -24.69 -141.94
N LEU A 83 -9.39 -25.81 -141.90
CA LEU A 83 -10.48 -26.03 -140.93
C LEU A 83 -9.99 -26.04 -139.47
N ASN A 84 -8.90 -26.73 -139.16
CA ASN A 84 -8.36 -26.77 -137.79
C ASN A 84 -7.97 -25.38 -137.29
N ARG A 85 -7.29 -24.61 -138.14
CA ARG A 85 -6.90 -23.23 -137.82
C ARG A 85 -8.12 -22.34 -137.52
N ALA A 86 -9.20 -22.51 -138.29
CA ALA A 86 -10.45 -21.79 -138.06
C ALA A 86 -11.06 -22.06 -136.68
N LEU A 87 -10.97 -23.31 -136.19
CA LEU A 87 -11.47 -23.69 -134.86
C LEU A 87 -10.59 -23.11 -133.73
N GLU A 88 -9.27 -23.24 -133.85
CA GLU A 88 -8.31 -22.72 -132.86
C GLU A 88 -8.47 -21.21 -132.66
N GLN A 89 -8.53 -20.44 -133.76
CA GLN A 89 -8.74 -19.00 -133.72
C GLN A 89 -10.05 -18.64 -133.00
N LYS A 90 -11.12 -19.41 -133.23
CA LYS A 90 -12.43 -19.12 -132.62
C LYS A 90 -12.46 -19.36 -131.11
N ILE A 91 -11.74 -20.37 -130.63
CA ILE A 91 -11.65 -20.71 -129.20
C ILE A 91 -10.81 -19.67 -128.46
N ALA A 92 -9.64 -19.29 -128.99
CA ALA A 92 -8.73 -18.33 -128.37
C ALA A 92 -9.36 -16.94 -128.15
N ILE A 93 -10.26 -16.50 -129.04
CA ILE A 93 -10.94 -15.21 -128.91
C ILE A 93 -11.96 -15.17 -127.74
N LYS A 94 -12.46 -16.33 -127.27
CA LYS A 94 -13.58 -16.38 -126.30
C LYS A 94 -13.19 -16.71 -124.85
N VAL A 95 -11.97 -17.16 -124.58
CA VAL A 95 -11.53 -17.52 -123.21
C VAL A 95 -10.17 -16.90 -122.91
N PRO A 96 -10.10 -15.82 -122.09
CA PRO A 96 -8.84 -15.20 -121.67
C PRO A 96 -8.21 -15.90 -120.46
N ASP A 97 -6.87 -15.86 -120.38
CA ASP A 97 -6.09 -16.33 -119.24
C ASP A 97 -6.04 -15.26 -118.11
N ALA A 98 -6.87 -15.44 -117.07
CA ALA A 98 -6.88 -14.75 -115.75
C ALA A 98 -6.83 -13.19 -115.67
N SER A 99 -7.76 -12.58 -114.90
CA SER A 99 -7.85 -11.11 -114.71
C SER A 99 -8.33 -10.72 -113.29
N LEU A 100 -7.91 -9.55 -112.79
CA LEU A 100 -8.35 -8.96 -111.52
C LEU A 100 -9.69 -8.18 -111.63
N THR A 101 -10.19 -7.93 -112.83
CA THR A 101 -11.40 -7.11 -113.09
C THR A 101 -12.47 -7.83 -113.90
N GLN A 102 -12.15 -8.95 -114.54
CA GLN A 102 -13.07 -9.74 -115.37
C GLN A 102 -13.00 -11.22 -114.97
N LYS A 103 -14.16 -11.88 -114.81
CA LYS A 103 -14.22 -13.25 -114.25
C LYS A 103 -13.52 -14.27 -115.18
N GLY A 104 -12.52 -15.00 -114.66
CA GLY A 104 -11.85 -16.17 -115.26
C GLY A 104 -11.75 -17.34 -114.26
N VAL A 105 -11.04 -18.44 -114.60
CA VAL A 105 -10.82 -19.60 -113.70
C VAL A 105 -9.52 -19.40 -112.88
N THR A 106 -9.60 -19.34 -111.55
CA THR A 106 -8.46 -19.17 -110.62
C THR A 106 -8.24 -20.39 -109.72
N GLN A 107 -7.00 -20.68 -109.28
CA GLN A 107 -6.68 -21.80 -108.36
C GLN A 107 -6.76 -21.38 -106.87
N LEU A 108 -7.33 -22.24 -106.03
CA LEU A 108 -7.47 -22.04 -104.58
C LEU A 108 -6.32 -22.67 -103.78
N THR A 109 -5.96 -22.11 -102.63
CA THR A 109 -4.96 -22.66 -101.70
C THR A 109 -5.40 -22.68 -100.23
N ASP A 110 -4.98 -23.70 -99.50
CA ASP A 110 -5.17 -23.94 -98.07
C ASP A 110 -3.88 -23.74 -97.26
N LYS A 111 -2.81 -23.24 -97.88
CA LYS A 111 -1.53 -22.97 -97.24
C LYS A 111 -1.22 -21.48 -97.21
N ILE A 112 -0.67 -21.03 -96.09
CA ILE A 112 -0.11 -19.67 -95.98
C ILE A 112 1.20 -19.63 -96.78
N GLY A 113 1.36 -18.62 -97.62
CA GLY A 113 2.55 -18.41 -98.44
C GLY A 113 2.52 -17.04 -99.11
N ASN A 114 3.56 -16.74 -99.88
CA ASN A 114 3.72 -15.46 -100.57
C ASN A 114 3.43 -15.58 -102.07
N SER A 115 2.24 -16.09 -102.43
CA SER A 115 1.84 -16.30 -103.83
C SER A 115 0.94 -15.17 -104.33
N ASN A 116 1.20 -14.68 -105.54
CA ASN A 116 0.38 -13.66 -106.21
C ASN A 116 -0.64 -14.25 -107.20
N ILE A 117 -0.65 -15.57 -107.40
CA ILE A 117 -1.50 -16.27 -108.38
C ILE A 117 -2.52 -17.23 -107.75
N LEU A 118 -2.45 -17.42 -106.42
CA LEU A 118 -3.36 -18.30 -105.67
C LEU A 118 -4.28 -17.45 -104.79
N VAL A 119 -5.54 -17.88 -104.67
CA VAL A 119 -6.50 -17.25 -103.74
C VAL A 119 -6.67 -18.14 -102.51
N VAL A 120 -6.58 -17.55 -101.32
CA VAL A 120 -6.75 -18.26 -100.05
C VAL A 120 -8.19 -18.77 -99.90
N THR A 121 -8.34 -19.97 -99.36
CA THR A 121 -9.65 -20.51 -98.98
C THR A 121 -10.23 -19.78 -97.77
N GLN A 122 -11.57 -19.69 -97.69
CA GLN A 122 -12.26 -19.10 -96.54
C GLN A 122 -11.88 -19.79 -95.22
N LYS A 123 -11.72 -21.12 -95.24
CA LYS A 123 -11.30 -21.90 -94.07
C LYS A 123 -9.96 -21.43 -93.52
N LEU A 124 -8.97 -21.20 -94.40
CA LEU A 124 -7.65 -20.74 -93.97
C LEU A 124 -7.72 -19.36 -93.29
N VAL A 125 -8.56 -18.46 -93.79
CA VAL A 125 -8.78 -17.14 -93.16
C VAL A 125 -9.39 -17.27 -91.77
N SER A 126 -10.37 -18.17 -91.60
CA SER A 126 -10.97 -18.45 -90.28
C SER A 126 -9.95 -19.02 -89.29
N ASP A 127 -9.15 -20.01 -89.70
CA ASP A 127 -8.15 -20.64 -88.83
C ASP A 127 -7.09 -19.62 -88.34
N VAL A 128 -6.69 -18.67 -89.20
CA VAL A 128 -5.79 -17.55 -88.82
C VAL A 128 -6.44 -16.62 -87.80
N ASN A 129 -7.71 -16.27 -88.00
CA ASN A 129 -8.45 -15.40 -87.10
C ASN A 129 -8.63 -16.03 -85.71
N ASP A 130 -8.94 -17.32 -85.65
CA ASP A 130 -9.09 -18.05 -84.38
C ASP A 130 -7.77 -18.13 -83.61
N ASN A 131 -6.64 -18.27 -84.30
CA ASN A 131 -5.34 -18.20 -83.63
C ASN A 131 -5.09 -16.83 -82.97
N ALA A 132 -5.45 -15.74 -83.65
CA ALA A 132 -5.31 -14.38 -83.14
C ALA A 132 -6.21 -14.13 -81.92
N ASN A 133 -7.46 -14.60 -81.96
CA ASN A 133 -8.42 -14.46 -80.85
C ASN A 133 -8.01 -15.24 -79.59
N ASN A 134 -7.14 -16.25 -79.71
CA ASN A 134 -6.60 -17.01 -78.58
C ASN A 134 -5.36 -16.38 -77.92
N ARG A 135 -4.99 -15.13 -78.25
CA ARG A 135 -3.92 -14.37 -77.59
C ARG A 135 -4.51 -13.28 -76.69
N LEU A 136 -3.72 -12.80 -75.74
CA LEU A 136 -4.14 -11.73 -74.84
C LEU A 136 -4.36 -10.41 -75.60
N ALA A 137 -5.51 -9.80 -75.38
CA ALA A 137 -5.92 -8.55 -75.99
C ALA A 137 -5.32 -7.36 -75.24
N LYS A 138 -4.51 -6.54 -75.93
CA LYS A 138 -3.80 -5.40 -75.32
C LYS A 138 -4.75 -4.41 -74.61
N ASN A 139 -5.93 -4.17 -75.19
CA ASN A 139 -6.92 -3.26 -74.62
C ASN A 139 -7.61 -3.81 -73.35
N GLN A 140 -7.46 -5.10 -73.04
CA GLN A 140 -8.00 -5.70 -71.82
C GLN A 140 -7.03 -5.65 -70.63
N ASN A 141 -5.76 -5.25 -70.85
CA ASN A 141 -4.76 -5.10 -69.79
C ASN A 141 -4.67 -6.31 -68.82
N GLY A 142 -4.80 -7.53 -69.34
CA GLY A 142 -4.71 -8.77 -68.56
C GLY A 142 -6.01 -9.19 -67.86
N ALA A 143 -7.13 -8.53 -68.10
CA ALA A 143 -8.44 -8.97 -67.60
C ALA A 143 -8.85 -10.34 -68.16
N ASP A 144 -8.40 -10.65 -69.39
CA ASP A 144 -8.61 -11.86 -70.18
C ASP A 144 -7.64 -13.02 -69.84
N ILE A 145 -6.78 -12.86 -68.84
CA ILE A 145 -5.96 -13.97 -68.32
C ILE A 145 -6.87 -15.03 -67.68
N PRO A 146 -6.90 -16.28 -68.17
CA PRO A 146 -7.81 -17.30 -67.65
C PRO A 146 -7.55 -17.69 -66.20
N ASP A 147 -6.27 -17.83 -65.81
CA ASP A 147 -5.83 -18.10 -64.45
C ASP A 147 -4.80 -17.07 -63.99
N LYS A 148 -5.29 -16.08 -63.25
CA LYS A 148 -4.47 -14.99 -62.70
C LYS A 148 -3.48 -15.49 -61.64
N ASN A 149 -3.82 -16.52 -60.87
CA ASN A 149 -2.93 -17.06 -59.83
C ASN A 149 -1.75 -17.80 -60.46
N ALA A 150 -2.00 -18.64 -61.47
CA ALA A 150 -0.93 -19.28 -62.24
C ALA A 150 -0.05 -18.26 -62.96
N PHE A 151 -0.65 -17.18 -63.50
CA PHE A 151 0.10 -16.08 -64.10
C PHE A 151 1.04 -15.39 -63.11
N VAL A 152 0.55 -15.02 -61.91
CA VAL A 152 1.37 -14.43 -60.83
C VAL A 152 2.50 -15.39 -60.40
N LYS A 153 2.24 -16.70 -60.35
CA LYS A 153 3.27 -17.72 -60.09
C LYS A 153 4.33 -17.78 -61.18
N ASN A 154 3.93 -17.76 -62.45
CA ASN A 154 4.86 -17.76 -63.59
C ASN A 154 5.72 -16.48 -63.66
N LEU A 155 5.24 -15.38 -63.09
CA LEU A 155 6.02 -14.15 -62.89
C LEU A 155 7.01 -14.22 -61.71
N GLY A 156 6.97 -15.30 -60.90
CA GLY A 156 7.83 -15.44 -59.72
C GLY A 156 7.39 -14.64 -58.49
N LEU A 157 6.15 -14.12 -58.48
CA LEU A 157 5.67 -13.19 -57.44
C LEU A 157 4.94 -13.87 -56.28
N SER A 158 4.89 -15.21 -56.24
CA SER A 158 4.16 -15.95 -55.20
C SER A 158 4.69 -15.65 -53.79
N GLU A 159 6.01 -15.63 -53.60
CA GLU A 159 6.63 -15.34 -52.31
C GLU A 159 6.38 -13.88 -51.89
N THR A 160 6.44 -12.93 -52.82
CA THR A 160 6.16 -11.52 -52.54
C THR A 160 4.73 -11.31 -52.04
N VAL A 161 3.73 -11.95 -52.64
CA VAL A 161 2.33 -11.88 -52.19
C VAL A 161 2.19 -12.45 -50.78
N GLU A 162 2.89 -13.55 -50.48
CA GLU A 162 2.84 -14.17 -49.15
C GLU A 162 3.52 -13.30 -48.09
N LEU A 163 4.70 -12.75 -48.37
CA LEU A 163 5.39 -11.82 -47.48
C LEU A 163 4.55 -10.57 -47.21
N ALA A 164 3.88 -10.02 -48.24
CA ALA A 164 3.04 -8.84 -48.10
C ALA A 164 1.79 -9.08 -47.23
N LYS A 165 1.14 -10.25 -47.35
CA LYS A 165 -0.01 -10.64 -46.50
C LYS A 165 0.37 -10.76 -45.03
N ASN A 166 1.60 -11.21 -44.75
CA ASN A 166 2.09 -11.48 -43.41
C ASN A 166 2.94 -10.33 -42.83
N ALA A 167 3.05 -9.19 -43.53
CA ALA A 167 3.80 -8.03 -43.08
C ALA A 167 3.09 -7.31 -41.91
N VAL A 168 3.88 -6.66 -41.05
CA VAL A 168 3.35 -5.77 -40.01
C VAL A 168 2.81 -4.49 -40.65
N SER A 169 1.58 -4.11 -40.29
CA SER A 169 0.85 -2.97 -40.84
C SER A 169 0.96 -1.77 -39.91
N THR A 170 1.19 -0.58 -40.48
CA THR A 170 1.16 0.70 -39.75
C THR A 170 -0.23 1.03 -39.22
N ASN A 171 -1.29 0.46 -39.81
CA ASN A 171 -2.67 0.64 -39.36
C ASN A 171 -3.04 -0.31 -38.20
N GLY A 172 -2.08 -1.10 -37.69
CA GLY A 172 -2.30 -2.12 -36.67
C GLY A 172 -2.86 -3.44 -37.22
N GLY A 173 -3.01 -4.42 -36.34
CA GLY A 173 -3.49 -5.77 -36.68
C GLY A 173 -3.35 -6.76 -35.52
N ASN A 174 -3.88 -7.97 -35.68
CA ASN A 174 -3.69 -9.07 -34.75
C ASN A 174 -2.53 -9.97 -35.23
N TYR A 175 -1.46 -10.05 -34.45
CA TYR A 175 -0.26 -10.82 -34.77
C TYR A 175 -0.07 -11.90 -33.69
N PRO A 176 -0.54 -13.14 -33.91
CA PRO A 176 -0.60 -14.18 -32.88
C PRO A 176 0.77 -14.78 -32.49
N GLN A 177 1.86 -14.29 -33.08
CA GLN A 177 3.23 -14.74 -32.84
C GLN A 177 4.03 -13.68 -32.07
N TYR A 178 5.12 -14.10 -31.43
CA TYR A 178 6.00 -13.19 -30.70
C TYR A 178 6.92 -12.40 -31.64
N PHE A 179 6.96 -11.08 -31.50
CA PHE A 179 8.04 -10.27 -32.04
C PHE A 179 9.25 -10.31 -31.09
N ARG A 180 10.41 -10.70 -31.62
CA ARG A 180 11.65 -10.74 -30.86
C ARG A 180 12.47 -9.48 -31.17
N PHE A 181 12.29 -8.45 -30.34
CA PHE A 181 13.08 -7.24 -30.40
C PHE A 181 14.15 -7.23 -29.32
N LYS A 182 15.37 -6.85 -29.67
CA LYS A 182 16.42 -6.54 -28.69
C LYS A 182 16.13 -5.22 -27.96
N GLN A 183 15.60 -4.25 -28.68
CA GLN A 183 15.25 -2.91 -28.23
C GLN A 183 14.10 -2.36 -29.09
N VAL A 184 13.15 -1.67 -28.45
CA VAL A 184 12.11 -0.87 -29.12
C VAL A 184 12.16 0.53 -28.51
N GLU A 185 12.35 1.56 -29.33
CA GLU A 185 12.57 2.94 -28.88
C GLU A 185 11.58 3.90 -29.56
N THR A 186 11.12 4.90 -28.81
CA THR A 186 10.33 6.00 -29.38
C THR A 186 11.23 7.01 -30.10
N LEU A 187 10.71 7.68 -31.13
CA LEU A 187 11.36 8.83 -31.77
C LEU A 187 10.68 10.13 -31.32
N PRO A 188 10.96 10.62 -30.09
CA PRO A 188 10.32 11.83 -29.59
C PRO A 188 10.85 13.10 -30.28
N THR A 189 10.09 14.19 -30.16
CA THR A 189 10.53 15.54 -30.54
C THR A 189 11.43 16.21 -29.48
N GLU A 190 11.56 15.62 -28.30
CA GLU A 190 12.33 16.13 -27.15
C GLU A 190 13.29 15.06 -26.58
N ARG A 191 14.15 15.44 -25.62
CA ARG A 191 15.07 14.51 -24.93
C ARG A 191 14.36 13.62 -23.89
N ASN A 192 13.33 12.89 -24.32
CA ASN A 192 12.48 12.03 -23.48
C ASN A 192 12.19 10.65 -24.11
N ALA A 193 13.14 10.12 -24.88
CA ALA A 193 13.02 8.82 -25.53
C ALA A 193 12.76 7.72 -24.50
N THR A 194 11.81 6.84 -24.81
CA THR A 194 11.44 5.69 -23.98
C THR A 194 11.81 4.42 -24.72
N MET A 195 12.47 3.50 -24.01
CA MET A 195 12.97 2.26 -24.60
C MET A 195 12.50 1.05 -23.81
N LEU A 196 11.95 0.05 -24.50
CA LEU A 196 11.76 -1.30 -23.98
C LEU A 196 13.00 -2.12 -24.31
N VAL A 197 13.65 -2.68 -23.28
CA VAL A 197 14.90 -3.41 -23.44
C VAL A 197 14.81 -4.77 -22.77
N SER A 198 15.18 -5.81 -23.53
CA SER A 198 15.39 -7.16 -23.03
C SER A 198 16.83 -7.56 -23.32
N LEU A 199 17.64 -7.68 -22.27
CA LEU A 199 19.05 -8.04 -22.41
C LEU A 199 19.22 -9.55 -22.41
N GLN A 200 19.95 -10.06 -23.41
CA GLN A 200 20.32 -11.47 -23.52
C GLN A 200 21.82 -11.63 -23.18
N GLY A 201 22.15 -12.55 -22.27
CA GLY A 201 23.53 -12.88 -21.88
C GLY A 201 23.73 -12.98 -20.37
N ALA A 202 24.79 -13.69 -19.94
CA ALA A 202 25.14 -13.88 -18.53
C ALA A 202 25.68 -12.56 -17.93
N LYS A 203 24.77 -11.65 -17.60
CA LYS A 203 25.11 -10.42 -16.89
C LYS A 203 25.45 -10.68 -15.41
N PRO A 204 26.26 -9.80 -14.79
CA PRO A 204 26.58 -9.87 -13.37
C PRO A 204 25.31 -9.91 -12.52
N THR A 205 25.38 -10.61 -11.39
CA THR A 205 24.36 -10.59 -10.33
C THR A 205 23.99 -9.14 -9.97
N SER A 206 22.71 -8.89 -9.69
CA SER A 206 22.16 -7.58 -9.27
C SER A 206 22.01 -6.49 -10.35
N GLU A 207 22.19 -6.84 -11.63
CA GLU A 207 21.85 -5.96 -12.76
C GLU A 207 20.39 -6.13 -13.25
N ILE A 208 19.82 -5.04 -13.77
CA ILE A 208 18.51 -5.05 -14.42
C ILE A 208 18.60 -5.69 -15.82
N VAL A 209 17.82 -6.74 -16.06
CA VAL A 209 17.85 -7.57 -17.28
C VAL A 209 16.68 -7.34 -18.24
N GLY A 210 15.51 -7.01 -17.72
CA GLY A 210 14.34 -6.60 -18.51
C GLY A 210 13.79 -5.30 -17.94
N PHE A 211 13.79 -4.23 -18.74
CA PHE A 211 13.50 -2.90 -18.23
C PHE A 211 12.92 -1.96 -19.27
N THR A 212 12.29 -0.91 -18.74
CA THR A 212 12.03 0.31 -19.47
C THR A 212 13.07 1.35 -19.09
N LEU A 213 13.67 1.99 -20.09
CA LEU A 213 14.50 3.17 -19.91
C LEU A 213 13.68 4.39 -20.29
N TYR A 214 13.58 5.35 -19.37
CA TYR A 214 13.00 6.65 -19.61
C TYR A 214 14.11 7.68 -19.58
N ASN A 215 14.39 8.33 -20.72
CA ASN A 215 15.19 9.54 -20.70
C ASN A 215 14.32 10.70 -20.20
N TRP A 216 14.90 11.57 -19.39
CA TRP A 216 14.26 12.79 -18.92
C TRP A 216 15.30 13.92 -18.88
N TYR A 217 15.51 14.55 -20.04
CA TYR A 217 16.56 15.55 -20.24
C TYR A 217 17.96 14.99 -19.91
N ASP A 218 18.60 15.52 -18.88
CA ASP A 218 19.94 15.12 -18.42
C ASP A 218 19.90 13.94 -17.44
N ASN A 219 18.70 13.46 -17.11
CA ASN A 219 18.51 12.29 -16.26
C ASN A 219 18.02 11.11 -17.07
N TYR A 220 18.26 9.90 -16.55
CA TYR A 220 17.60 8.70 -17.04
C TYR A 220 17.12 7.84 -15.89
N ILE A 221 15.98 7.19 -16.11
CA ILE A 221 15.36 6.26 -15.17
C ILE A 221 15.33 4.90 -15.82
N LYS A 222 15.99 3.93 -15.19
CA LYS A 222 15.97 2.53 -15.59
C LYS A 222 15.16 1.75 -14.59
N THR A 223 14.04 1.18 -15.02
CA THR A 223 13.14 0.48 -14.12
C THR A 223 12.73 -0.88 -14.67
N GLY A 224 12.82 -1.92 -13.83
CA GLY A 224 12.57 -3.27 -14.29
C GLY A 224 13.08 -4.37 -13.36
N ILE A 225 13.13 -5.57 -13.92
CA ILE A 225 13.46 -6.81 -13.21
C ILE A 225 14.97 -6.97 -13.07
N VAL A 226 15.42 -7.21 -11.84
CA VAL A 226 16.82 -7.49 -11.52
C VAL A 226 17.06 -8.99 -11.45
N ARG A 227 18.10 -9.44 -12.15
CA ARG A 227 18.52 -10.84 -12.07
C ARG A 227 19.23 -11.12 -10.75
N GLY A 228 18.87 -12.22 -10.12
CA GLY A 228 19.58 -12.76 -8.95
C GLY A 228 20.92 -13.39 -9.33
N GLY A 229 21.46 -14.21 -8.42
CA GLY A 229 22.72 -14.93 -8.64
C GLY A 229 22.58 -16.14 -9.56
N SER A 230 21.35 -16.62 -9.80
CA SER A 230 21.05 -17.86 -10.53
C SER A 230 19.85 -17.68 -11.47
N VAL A 231 18.86 -18.59 -11.43
CA VAL A 231 17.57 -18.52 -12.16
C VAL A 231 16.51 -17.66 -11.43
N ASP A 232 16.89 -17.07 -10.30
CA ASP A 232 16.06 -16.24 -9.44
C ASP A 232 16.08 -14.76 -9.85
N THR A 233 15.11 -14.01 -9.33
CA THR A 233 15.03 -12.56 -9.46
C THR A 233 15.29 -11.92 -8.10
N TYR A 234 16.12 -10.87 -8.07
CA TYR A 234 16.27 -10.04 -6.87
C TYR A 234 15.02 -9.17 -6.63
N GLY A 235 14.18 -9.01 -7.67
CA GLY A 235 12.92 -8.27 -7.60
C GLY A 235 12.79 -7.20 -8.69
N TYR A 236 12.08 -6.13 -8.36
CA TYR A 236 11.88 -4.96 -9.23
C TYR A 236 12.62 -3.75 -8.66
N THR A 237 13.26 -2.95 -9.52
CA THR A 237 14.08 -1.82 -9.07
C THR A 237 13.92 -0.60 -9.95
N ILE A 238 14.16 0.58 -9.37
CA ILE A 238 14.26 1.87 -10.04
C ILE A 238 15.67 2.41 -9.81
N ASP A 239 16.43 2.56 -10.89
CA ASP A 239 17.74 3.20 -10.90
C ASP A 239 17.60 4.58 -11.58
N ILE A 240 18.07 5.64 -10.92
CA ILE A 240 18.15 7.00 -11.48
C ILE A 240 19.61 7.35 -11.66
N ASN A 241 20.02 7.72 -12.87
CA ASN A 241 21.41 8.07 -13.21
C ASN A 241 22.43 7.01 -12.76
N GLY A 242 22.05 5.73 -12.85
CA GLY A 242 22.89 4.58 -12.49
C GLY A 242 22.92 4.26 -10.99
N LYS A 243 22.22 5.03 -10.15
CA LYS A 243 22.09 4.76 -8.71
C LYS A 243 20.73 4.15 -8.41
N ARG A 244 20.70 3.01 -7.72
CA ARG A 244 19.46 2.41 -7.22
C ARG A 244 18.84 3.28 -6.14
N VAL A 245 17.61 3.73 -6.39
CA VAL A 245 16.85 4.55 -5.45
C VAL A 245 15.71 3.78 -4.77
N PHE A 246 15.24 2.71 -5.41
CA PHE A 246 14.17 1.85 -4.90
C PHE A 246 14.36 0.41 -5.40
N SER A 247 14.13 -0.55 -4.52
CA SER A 247 13.98 -1.97 -4.86
C SER A 247 12.88 -2.62 -4.06
N VAL A 248 12.17 -3.56 -4.67
CA VAL A 248 11.21 -4.44 -4.00
C VAL A 248 11.54 -5.89 -4.33
N SER A 249 11.77 -6.70 -3.29
CA SER A 249 12.05 -8.12 -3.44
C SER A 249 10.79 -8.92 -3.81
N PRO A 250 10.90 -10.18 -4.28
CA PRO A 250 9.75 -11.03 -4.53
C PRO A 250 8.86 -11.28 -3.29
N ALA A 251 9.42 -11.14 -2.09
CA ALA A 251 8.70 -11.22 -0.83
C ALA A 251 8.04 -9.89 -0.41
N GLY A 252 8.12 -8.84 -1.25
CA GLY A 252 7.57 -7.52 -0.98
C GLY A 252 8.44 -6.63 -0.06
N GLN A 253 9.68 -7.01 0.23
CA GLN A 253 10.58 -6.19 1.05
C GLN A 253 11.05 -4.99 0.23
N ILE A 254 10.78 -3.79 0.74
CA ILE A 254 11.18 -2.53 0.09
C ILE A 254 12.50 -2.07 0.69
N GLU A 255 13.49 -1.85 -0.18
CA GLU A 255 14.78 -1.25 0.18
C GLU A 255 14.95 0.08 -0.56
N ALA A 256 15.30 1.13 0.17
CA ALA A 256 15.61 2.44 -0.38
C ALA A 256 16.83 3.00 0.34
N ALA A 257 17.83 3.49 -0.41
CA ALA A 257 19.05 4.06 0.18
C ALA A 257 18.77 5.32 1.02
N SER A 258 17.73 6.06 0.67
CA SER A 258 17.17 7.17 1.43
C SER A 258 15.70 7.36 1.03
N ALA A 259 14.78 7.31 1.99
CA ALA A 259 13.36 7.51 1.74
C ALA A 259 12.85 8.74 2.49
N ASN A 260 12.29 9.71 1.77
CA ASN A 260 11.46 10.76 2.35
C ASN A 260 10.00 10.38 2.08
N ILE A 261 9.34 9.76 3.07
CA ILE A 261 7.97 9.28 2.93
C ILE A 261 7.02 10.37 3.42
N ARG A 262 6.45 11.13 2.50
CA ARG A 262 5.35 12.05 2.80
C ARG A 262 4.04 11.36 2.47
N GLY A 263 3.29 10.99 3.50
CA GLY A 263 1.96 10.41 3.31
C GLY A 263 0.93 11.44 2.82
N ASN A 264 -0.20 10.94 2.32
CA ASN A 264 -1.31 11.80 1.91
C ASN A 264 -1.81 12.61 3.12
N ALA A 265 -2.05 13.92 2.94
CA ALA A 265 -2.33 14.87 4.03
C ALA A 265 -1.28 14.92 5.16
N GLY A 266 -0.05 14.42 4.92
CA GLY A 266 1.03 14.38 5.92
C GLY A 266 0.99 13.18 6.88
N VAL A 267 0.13 12.19 6.65
CA VAL A 267 -0.03 11.02 7.55
C VAL A 267 0.62 9.77 6.98
N PHE A 268 1.51 9.13 7.74
CA PHE A 268 2.02 7.79 7.43
C PHE A 268 1.10 6.73 8.06
N ASN A 269 0.25 6.10 7.23
CA ASN A 269 -0.68 5.07 7.67
C ASN A 269 -0.01 3.69 7.72
N ILE A 270 -0.23 2.96 8.82
CA ILE A 270 0.04 1.53 8.92
C ILE A 270 -1.30 0.83 9.07
N THR A 271 -1.65 -0.03 8.10
CA THR A 271 -2.82 -0.90 8.17
C THR A 271 -2.33 -2.33 8.32
N HIS A 272 -2.90 -3.05 9.28
CA HIS A 272 -2.65 -4.48 9.52
C HIS A 272 -3.97 -5.22 9.73
N ASP A 273 -3.96 -6.52 9.54
CA ASP A 273 -5.10 -7.37 9.83
C ASP A 273 -5.43 -7.38 11.33
N THR A 274 -6.71 -7.50 11.68
CA THR A 274 -7.18 -7.51 13.07
C THR A 274 -6.45 -8.57 13.90
N GLY A 275 -5.86 -8.15 15.02
CA GLY A 275 -5.14 -9.05 15.92
C GLY A 275 -3.75 -9.45 15.44
N LYS A 276 -3.23 -8.87 14.36
CA LYS A 276 -1.83 -9.02 13.95
C LYS A 276 -0.97 -7.91 14.53
N HIS A 277 0.31 -8.20 14.69
CA HIS A 277 1.28 -7.18 15.08
C HIS A 277 1.48 -6.11 13.99
N ALA A 278 1.77 -4.88 14.40
CA ALA A 278 2.21 -3.81 13.52
C ALA A 278 3.13 -2.88 14.29
N TYR A 279 4.39 -2.82 13.86
CA TYR A 279 5.39 -2.00 14.51
C TYR A 279 6.46 -1.53 13.54
N PHE A 280 7.04 -0.39 13.85
CA PHE A 280 8.35 -0.01 13.35
C PHE A 280 9.40 -0.81 14.09
N GLN A 281 10.33 -1.44 13.38
CA GLN A 281 11.49 -2.09 13.99
C GLN A 281 12.80 -1.45 13.54
N PHE A 282 13.72 -1.42 14.48
CA PHE A 282 15.10 -1.03 14.27
C PHE A 282 15.93 -2.30 14.30
N ILE A 283 16.69 -2.56 13.24
CA ILE A 283 17.49 -3.78 13.07
C ILE A 283 18.96 -3.36 12.94
N GLU A 284 19.84 -4.01 13.71
CA GLU A 284 21.29 -3.96 13.51
C GLU A 284 21.76 -5.34 13.02
N GLY A 285 22.24 -5.41 11.78
CA GLY A 285 22.58 -6.69 11.14
C GLY A 285 21.33 -7.56 10.91
N ALA A 286 21.25 -8.71 11.58
CA ALA A 286 20.11 -9.63 11.49
C ALA A 286 19.22 -9.62 12.76
N LYS A 287 19.49 -8.75 13.74
CA LYS A 287 18.76 -8.71 15.01
C LYS A 287 17.96 -7.43 15.16
N ARG A 288 16.70 -7.55 15.56
CA ARG A 288 15.91 -6.43 16.06
C ARG A 288 16.54 -5.91 17.36
N THR A 289 16.68 -4.61 17.47
CA THR A 289 17.30 -3.92 18.62
C THR A 289 16.34 -2.97 19.33
N ALA A 290 15.30 -2.51 18.63
CA ALA A 290 14.22 -1.70 19.18
C ALA A 290 12.96 -1.84 18.32
N TYR A 291 11.81 -1.48 18.87
CA TYR A 291 10.56 -1.36 18.11
C TYR A 291 9.57 -0.38 18.73
N VAL A 292 8.64 0.10 17.91
CA VAL A 292 7.51 0.96 18.32
C VAL A 292 6.22 0.47 17.64
N GLY A 293 5.24 0.01 18.42
CA GLY A 293 3.95 -0.46 17.90
C GLY A 293 3.37 -1.66 18.67
N PHE A 294 2.47 -2.40 18.02
CA PHE A 294 1.87 -3.62 18.55
C PHE A 294 2.82 -4.80 18.33
N PRO A 295 3.45 -5.36 19.39
CA PRO A 295 4.64 -6.21 19.27
C PRO A 295 4.38 -7.62 18.72
N SER A 296 3.20 -8.16 18.95
CA SER A 296 2.87 -9.56 18.68
C SER A 296 1.39 -9.73 18.39
N ASP A 297 1.06 -10.81 17.69
CA ASP A 297 -0.32 -11.19 17.40
C ASP A 297 -1.13 -11.33 18.71
N GLY A 298 -2.35 -10.81 18.70
CA GLY A 298 -3.30 -10.84 19.82
C GLY A 298 -3.00 -9.88 20.97
N SER A 299 -1.86 -9.16 20.95
CA SER A 299 -1.55 -8.19 22.00
C SER A 299 -2.32 -6.88 21.80
N PRO A 300 -3.11 -6.41 22.78
CA PRO A 300 -3.74 -5.10 22.72
C PRO A 300 -2.77 -3.96 23.08
N ASN A 301 -1.53 -4.30 23.45
CA ASN A 301 -0.57 -3.36 24.01
C ASN A 301 0.24 -2.67 22.90
N PHE A 302 0.39 -1.35 23.03
CA PHE A 302 1.30 -0.57 22.21
C PHE A 302 2.60 -0.32 22.98
N ASP A 303 3.72 -0.70 22.40
CA ASP A 303 5.03 -0.69 23.06
C ASP A 303 5.98 0.31 22.41
N ILE A 304 6.81 0.96 23.23
CA ILE A 304 8.05 1.64 22.84
C ILE A 304 9.19 0.90 23.54
N CYS A 305 9.96 0.11 22.79
CA CYS A 305 10.91 -0.84 23.35
C CYS A 305 12.32 -0.66 22.80
N ASN A 306 13.31 -0.69 23.69
CA ASN A 306 14.73 -0.83 23.38
C ASN A 306 15.23 -2.16 23.95
N GLU A 307 15.32 -3.17 23.08
CA GLU A 307 15.71 -4.53 23.45
C GLU A 307 17.20 -4.62 23.81
N LYS A 308 18.04 -3.77 23.21
CA LYS A 308 19.50 -3.70 23.49
C LYS A 308 19.80 -3.26 24.93
N LYS A 309 18.89 -2.48 25.52
CA LYS A 309 18.97 -2.01 26.92
C LYS A 309 17.88 -2.61 27.81
N SER A 310 17.16 -3.63 27.32
CA SER A 310 16.06 -4.30 28.03
C SER A 310 15.09 -3.31 28.71
N SER A 311 14.78 -2.21 28.02
CA SER A 311 13.96 -1.10 28.53
C SER A 311 12.70 -0.99 27.68
N LYS A 312 11.53 -0.84 28.32
CA LYS A 312 10.24 -0.83 27.61
C LYS A 312 9.21 0.05 28.30
N LEU A 313 8.48 0.83 27.51
CA LEU A 313 7.24 1.51 27.89
C LEU A 313 6.07 0.82 27.18
N THR A 314 5.07 0.39 27.94
CA THR A 314 3.88 -0.30 27.42
C THR A 314 2.62 0.52 27.71
N ILE A 315 1.80 0.71 26.67
CA ILE A 315 0.50 1.39 26.70
C ILE A 315 -0.58 0.34 26.40
N GLY A 316 -1.25 -0.15 27.44
CA GLY A 316 -2.36 -1.10 27.30
C GLY A 316 -2.86 -1.57 28.66
N GLY A 317 -4.05 -1.12 29.07
CA GLY A 317 -4.64 -1.37 30.39
C GLY A 317 -3.95 -0.62 31.52
N GLU A 318 -2.70 -0.95 31.81
CA GLU A 318 -1.86 -0.35 32.85
C GLU A 318 -0.67 0.35 32.18
N LEU A 319 -0.38 1.61 32.54
CA LEU A 319 0.81 2.29 32.02
C LEU A 319 2.01 1.78 32.80
N ALA A 320 2.84 0.93 32.18
CA ALA A 320 3.96 0.29 32.86
C ALA A 320 5.31 0.59 32.19
N ALA A 321 6.32 0.90 33.01
CA ALA A 321 7.71 1.08 32.62
C ALA A 321 8.57 -0.03 33.24
N TYR A 322 9.38 -0.65 32.38
CA TYR A 322 10.26 -1.76 32.76
C TYR A 322 11.73 -1.42 32.47
N ILE A 323 12.63 -1.84 33.37
CA ILE A 323 14.10 -1.80 33.18
C ILE A 323 14.66 -3.20 33.48
N ASN A 324 15.42 -3.77 32.55
CA ASN A 324 15.92 -5.15 32.64
C ASN A 324 14.81 -6.18 32.89
N ASN A 325 13.65 -6.00 32.24
CA ASN A 325 12.42 -6.79 32.44
C ASN A 325 11.79 -6.70 33.86
N ASN A 326 12.31 -5.87 34.75
CA ASN A 326 11.70 -5.62 36.06
C ASN A 326 10.75 -4.43 35.97
N LEU A 327 9.56 -4.57 36.57
CA LEU A 327 8.60 -3.47 36.70
C LEU A 327 9.18 -2.40 37.62
N VAL A 328 9.38 -1.19 37.11
CA VAL A 328 9.91 -0.05 37.89
C VAL A 328 8.80 0.89 38.31
N PHE A 329 7.80 1.04 37.45
CA PHE A 329 6.67 1.93 37.66
C PHE A 329 5.48 1.40 36.88
N SER A 330 4.33 1.27 37.52
CA SER A 330 3.06 1.20 36.82
C SER A 330 2.03 2.14 37.39
N VAL A 331 1.09 2.57 36.55
CA VAL A 331 -0.11 3.29 36.95
C VAL A 331 -1.30 2.53 36.42
N SER A 332 -2.12 2.03 37.33
CA SER A 332 -3.39 1.40 36.98
C SER A 332 -4.38 2.46 36.46
N PRO A 333 -5.45 2.07 35.75
CA PRO A 333 -6.53 2.97 35.36
C PRO A 333 -7.15 3.77 36.52
N ALA A 334 -7.06 3.26 37.76
CA ALA A 334 -7.54 3.92 38.97
C ALA A 334 -6.49 4.85 39.60
N GLY A 335 -5.36 5.11 38.94
CA GLY A 335 -4.26 5.92 39.45
C GLY A 335 -3.42 5.23 40.53
N ARG A 336 -3.59 3.92 40.74
CA ARG A 336 -2.80 3.16 41.72
C ARG A 336 -1.39 2.93 41.17
N ILE A 337 -0.39 3.25 41.99
CA ILE A 337 1.01 2.97 41.69
C ILE A 337 1.36 1.64 42.37
N ASP A 338 1.60 0.59 41.59
CA ASP A 338 2.14 -0.68 42.08
C ASP A 338 3.63 -0.76 41.69
N ALA A 339 4.51 -0.89 42.68
CA ALA A 339 5.95 -0.95 42.45
C ALA A 339 6.58 -2.05 43.32
N GLY A 340 7.38 -2.92 42.70
CA GLY A 340 8.13 -3.97 43.42
C GLY A 340 9.23 -3.40 44.32
N SER A 341 9.77 -2.22 43.97
CA SER A 341 10.65 -1.40 44.80
C SER A 341 10.57 0.06 44.34
N ALA A 342 10.12 0.98 45.19
CA ALA A 342 10.03 2.40 44.86
C ALA A 342 10.84 3.24 45.86
N ASN A 343 11.79 4.04 45.34
CA ASN A 343 12.38 5.15 46.08
C ASN A 343 11.60 6.41 45.72
N LEU A 344 10.62 6.77 46.56
CA LEU A 344 9.82 7.99 46.40
C LEU A 344 10.56 9.16 47.03
N LYS A 345 11.21 10.00 46.19
CA LYS A 345 11.82 11.26 46.61
C LYS A 345 11.00 12.41 46.04
N GLY A 346 10.22 13.09 46.87
CA GLY A 346 9.59 14.33 46.43
C GLY A 346 10.59 15.49 46.34
N ALA A 347 10.16 16.60 45.74
CA ALA A 347 10.98 17.79 45.63
C ALA A 347 11.46 18.24 47.03
N GLY A 348 12.76 18.53 47.18
CA GLY A 348 13.36 18.87 48.47
C GLY A 348 13.53 17.70 49.46
N GLY A 349 13.25 16.46 49.05
CA GLY A 349 13.33 15.27 49.94
C GLY A 349 12.08 15.03 50.78
N VAL A 350 10.99 15.75 50.52
CA VAL A 350 9.72 15.66 51.25
C VAL A 350 8.72 14.81 50.48
N PHE A 351 8.05 13.86 51.14
CA PHE A 351 6.89 13.13 50.58
C PHE A 351 5.60 13.80 51.06
N ASN A 352 4.89 14.49 50.15
CA ASN A 352 3.66 15.20 50.48
C ASN A 352 2.45 14.27 50.34
N VAL A 353 1.65 14.16 51.41
CA VAL A 353 0.32 13.55 51.38
C VAL A 353 -0.71 14.66 51.51
N ALA A 354 -1.32 15.05 50.38
CA ALA A 354 -2.42 16.00 50.35
C ALA A 354 -3.75 15.24 50.32
N TYR A 355 -4.70 15.68 51.12
CA TYR A 355 -6.04 15.11 51.21
C TYR A 355 -7.06 16.24 51.38
N ASP A 356 -8.27 16.00 50.92
CA ASP A 356 -9.36 16.98 51.05
C ASP A 356 -9.77 17.13 52.51
N ALA A 357 -10.26 18.32 52.88
CA ALA A 357 -10.69 18.61 54.24
C ALA A 357 -11.77 17.60 54.69
N GLY A 358 -11.48 16.86 55.77
CA GLY A 358 -12.35 15.82 56.29
C GLY A 358 -12.12 14.42 55.74
N GLY A 359 -11.23 14.25 54.74
CA GLY A 359 -10.82 12.94 54.25
C GLY A 359 -9.72 12.30 55.10
N HIS A 360 -9.47 11.01 54.88
CA HIS A 360 -8.37 10.30 55.53
C HIS A 360 -7.03 10.44 54.79
N ALA A 361 -5.92 10.50 55.53
CA ALA A 361 -4.57 10.44 54.98
C ALA A 361 -3.66 9.58 55.84
N TYR A 362 -3.37 8.37 55.38
CA TYR A 362 -2.53 7.43 56.13
C TYR A 362 -1.71 6.51 55.23
N LEU A 363 -0.53 6.15 55.70
CA LEU A 363 0.30 5.09 55.18
C LEU A 363 -0.26 3.76 55.68
N GLN A 364 -0.65 2.87 54.76
CA GLN A 364 -1.23 1.57 55.08
C GLN A 364 -0.21 0.46 54.85
N PHE A 365 -0.17 -0.51 55.76
CA PHE A 365 0.64 -1.71 55.63
C PHE A 365 -0.29 -2.91 55.47
N TYR A 366 -0.15 -3.65 54.37
CA TYR A 366 -0.95 -4.84 54.07
C TYR A 366 -0.14 -6.13 54.15
N GLU A 367 -0.81 -7.22 54.50
CA GLU A 367 -0.35 -8.58 54.27
C GLU A 367 -1.42 -9.29 53.43
N GLY A 368 -1.12 -9.51 52.15
CA GLY A 368 -2.15 -9.91 51.18
C GLY A 368 -3.22 -8.84 51.01
N ALA A 369 -4.48 -9.20 51.26
CA ALA A 369 -5.63 -8.28 51.15
C ALA A 369 -6.01 -7.59 52.48
N THR A 370 -5.32 -7.92 53.58
CA THR A 370 -5.68 -7.45 54.93
C THR A 370 -4.76 -6.32 55.37
N ARG A 371 -5.33 -5.19 55.83
CA ARG A 371 -4.57 -4.11 56.48
C ARG A 371 -4.09 -4.58 57.85
N THR A 372 -2.84 -4.30 58.18
CA THR A 372 -2.14 -4.82 59.37
C THR A 372 -1.56 -3.74 60.26
N ALA A 373 -1.31 -2.57 59.71
CA ALA A 373 -0.90 -1.38 60.42
C ALA A 373 -1.23 -0.14 59.59
N PHE A 374 -1.25 1.01 60.24
CA PHE A 374 -1.27 2.29 59.55
C PHE A 374 -0.61 3.41 60.37
N VAL A 375 -0.18 4.45 59.66
CA VAL A 375 0.34 5.69 60.25
C VAL A 375 -0.32 6.89 59.56
N GLY A 376 -1.03 7.71 60.31
CA GLY A 376 -1.71 8.91 59.79
C GLY A 376 -3.06 9.19 60.41
N PHE A 377 -3.93 9.86 59.67
CA PHE A 377 -5.28 10.24 60.10
C PHE A 377 -6.28 9.13 59.73
N PRO A 378 -6.76 8.34 60.71
CA PRO A 378 -7.51 7.09 60.50
C PRO A 378 -8.96 7.28 60.06
N GLY A 379 -9.53 8.47 60.29
CA GLY A 379 -10.97 8.71 60.40
C GLY A 379 -11.37 9.98 59.67
N ASP A 380 -12.49 9.96 58.95
CA ASP A 380 -13.01 11.15 58.28
C ASP A 380 -13.35 12.18 59.36
N GLY A 381 -12.74 13.36 59.27
CA GLY A 381 -12.88 14.43 60.26
C GLY A 381 -12.11 14.24 61.58
N SER A 382 -11.28 13.20 61.72
CA SER A 382 -10.44 13.05 62.92
C SER A 382 -9.19 13.93 62.83
N SER A 383 -8.93 14.73 63.86
CA SER A 383 -7.67 15.47 64.05
C SER A 383 -6.58 14.65 64.73
N ASP A 384 -6.91 13.44 65.18
CA ASP A 384 -6.00 12.56 65.90
C ASP A 384 -5.05 11.88 64.90
N PHE A 385 -3.74 12.00 65.12
CA PHE A 385 -2.72 11.31 64.35
C PHE A 385 -2.38 9.98 65.03
N ASP A 386 -2.47 8.88 64.30
CA ASP A 386 -2.28 7.54 64.84
C ASP A 386 -1.03 6.85 64.32
N ILE A 387 -0.44 6.05 65.20
CA ILE A 387 0.49 4.97 64.86
C ILE A 387 -0.16 3.68 65.36
N CYS A 388 -0.72 2.89 64.45
CA CYS A 388 -1.50 1.71 64.78
C CYS A 388 -0.89 0.42 64.21
N ASN A 389 -0.79 -0.59 65.06
CA ASN A 389 -0.49 -1.97 64.72
C ASN A 389 -1.73 -2.83 65.02
N GLU A 390 -2.46 -3.20 63.98
CA GLU A 390 -3.70 -3.95 64.08
C GLU A 390 -3.44 -5.44 64.37
N LYS A 391 -2.26 -5.98 63.99
CA LYS A 391 -1.85 -7.35 64.34
C LYS A 391 -1.65 -7.55 65.85
N LYS A 392 -1.20 -6.51 66.54
CA LYS A 392 -0.91 -6.52 67.98
C LYS A 392 -1.92 -5.75 68.81
N TYR A 393 -2.98 -5.22 68.18
CA TYR A 393 -4.01 -4.39 68.81
C TYR A 393 -3.41 -3.21 69.60
N GLY A 394 -2.34 -2.61 69.06
CA GLY A 394 -1.65 -1.47 69.65
C GLY A 394 -1.93 -0.21 68.84
N ARG A 395 -2.38 0.86 69.49
CA ARG A 395 -2.63 2.15 68.86
C ARG A 395 -2.09 3.26 69.75
N LEU A 396 -1.07 3.96 69.28
CA LEU A 396 -0.63 5.22 69.86
C LEU A 396 -1.33 6.34 69.11
N THR A 397 -2.03 7.19 69.85
CA THR A 397 -2.77 8.33 69.30
C THR A 397 -2.19 9.63 69.84
N VAL A 398 -1.84 10.52 68.92
CA VAL A 398 -1.43 11.89 69.18
C VAL A 398 -2.58 12.81 68.80
N GLY A 399 -3.29 13.30 69.80
CA GLY A 399 -4.34 14.32 69.67
C GLY A 399 -4.24 15.30 70.83
N ASP A 400 -5.39 15.72 71.38
CA ASP A 400 -5.43 16.52 72.62
C ASP A 400 -4.72 15.85 73.82
N LYS A 401 -4.55 14.53 73.75
CA LYS A 401 -3.86 13.70 74.74
C LYS A 401 -3.00 12.68 74.02
N LEU A 402 -1.89 12.27 74.63
CA LEU A 402 -1.18 11.07 74.19
C LEU A 402 -1.89 9.85 74.77
N LYS A 403 -2.46 9.01 73.89
CA LYS A 403 -3.26 7.84 74.29
C LYS A 403 -2.62 6.56 73.79
N TYR A 404 -2.65 5.49 74.59
CA TYR A 404 -2.39 4.14 74.14
C TYR A 404 -3.66 3.30 74.26
N ASN A 405 -4.14 2.76 73.14
CA ASN A 405 -5.40 2.01 73.05
C ASN A 405 -6.60 2.75 73.66
N GLY A 406 -6.68 4.06 73.40
CA GLY A 406 -7.75 4.93 73.93
C GLY A 406 -7.53 5.41 75.37
N ASN A 407 -6.62 4.79 76.12
CA ASN A 407 -6.30 5.20 77.48
C ASN A 407 -5.29 6.35 77.48
N PRO A 408 -5.57 7.50 78.13
CA PRO A 408 -4.58 8.56 78.28
C PRO A 408 -3.34 8.04 79.03
N ILE A 409 -2.17 8.11 78.38
CA ILE A 409 -0.88 7.74 79.00
C ILE A 409 -0.08 8.97 79.42
N ALA A 410 -0.25 10.09 78.72
CA ALA A 410 0.31 11.38 79.12
C ALA A 410 -0.63 12.52 78.73
N VAL A 411 -0.96 13.33 79.73
CA VAL A 411 -1.66 14.61 79.61
C VAL A 411 -0.74 15.62 80.28
N PHE A 412 -0.01 16.37 79.46
CA PHE A 412 0.97 17.34 79.95
C PHE A 412 0.29 18.39 80.83
N ASN A 413 0.92 18.72 81.97
CA ASN A 413 0.40 19.63 83.02
C ASN A 413 -0.84 19.09 83.76
N ASP A 414 -1.08 17.80 83.67
CA ASP A 414 -2.16 17.13 84.38
C ASP A 414 -1.64 15.87 85.09
N ASN A 415 -1.76 14.69 84.48
CA ASN A 415 -1.31 13.43 85.09
C ASN A 415 0.21 13.18 84.98
N CYS A 416 0.92 14.02 84.23
CA CYS A 416 2.38 14.02 84.18
C CYS A 416 2.94 15.44 84.14
N ILE A 417 3.97 15.67 84.96
CA ILE A 417 4.77 16.90 84.99
C ILE A 417 6.22 16.52 84.68
N ALA A 418 6.89 17.37 83.90
CA ALA A 418 8.32 17.27 83.69
C ALA A 418 9.06 17.70 84.96
N ASP A 419 9.97 16.86 85.46
CA ASP A 419 10.89 17.27 86.51
C ASP A 419 11.96 18.24 85.98
N THR A 420 12.81 18.76 86.87
CA THR A 420 13.90 19.70 86.51
C THR A 420 14.89 19.11 85.50
N ASN A 421 14.92 17.79 85.32
CA ASN A 421 15.77 17.09 84.36
C ASN A 421 15.00 16.70 83.07
N GLY A 422 13.74 17.11 82.91
CA GLY A 422 12.91 16.82 81.75
C GLY A 422 12.26 15.43 81.74
N ASN A 423 12.32 14.66 82.83
CA ASN A 423 11.66 13.36 82.92
C ASN A 423 10.19 13.54 83.31
N LEU A 424 9.29 12.81 82.65
CA LEU A 424 7.87 12.77 83.00
C LEU A 424 7.66 11.89 84.23
N LYS A 425 7.12 12.46 85.32
CA LYS A 425 6.76 11.72 86.55
C LYS A 425 5.26 11.76 86.80
N VAL A 426 4.75 10.71 87.44
CA VAL A 426 3.39 10.67 88.00
C VAL A 426 3.32 11.75 89.10
N SER A 427 2.31 12.61 89.05
CA SER A 427 2.14 13.69 90.04
C SER A 427 1.77 13.11 91.41
N SER A 428 2.12 13.81 92.50
CA SER A 428 1.99 13.35 93.89
C SER A 428 0.93 14.14 94.65
N PRO A 429 0.20 13.53 95.60
CA PRO A 429 -0.78 14.24 96.44
C PRO A 429 -0.08 15.14 97.47
N VAL A 430 0.09 16.42 97.13
CA VAL A 430 0.80 17.41 97.95
C VAL A 430 -0.13 18.59 98.26
N VAL A 431 -0.06 19.02 99.51
CA VAL A 431 -0.74 20.19 100.08
C VAL A 431 0.34 21.23 100.40
N ASN A 432 0.32 22.38 99.73
CA ASN A 432 1.22 23.49 100.01
C ASN A 432 0.55 24.44 100.99
N ILE A 433 1.12 24.65 102.17
CA ILE A 433 0.56 25.49 103.23
C ILE A 433 1.34 26.81 103.31
N HIS A 434 0.63 27.93 103.29
CA HIS A 434 1.18 29.28 103.39
C HIS A 434 1.03 29.85 104.83
N PRO A 435 1.82 30.87 105.21
CA PRO A 435 1.85 31.43 106.56
C PRO A 435 0.49 31.88 107.12
N ASP A 436 -0.38 32.43 106.27
CA ASP A 436 -1.70 32.94 106.62
C ASP A 436 -2.78 31.85 106.71
N GLY A 437 -2.44 30.60 106.37
CA GLY A 437 -3.36 29.48 106.33
C GLY A 437 -3.99 29.21 104.96
N THR A 438 -3.69 30.02 103.95
CA THR A 438 -4.04 29.68 102.55
C THR A 438 -3.23 28.46 102.09
N TYR A 439 -3.74 27.76 101.07
CA TYR A 439 -3.12 26.54 100.59
C TYR A 439 -3.38 26.27 99.11
N GLU A 440 -2.46 25.52 98.49
CA GLU A 440 -2.59 25.01 97.13
C GLU A 440 -2.53 23.48 97.13
N LEU A 441 -3.30 22.86 96.24
CA LEU A 441 -3.38 21.41 96.11
C LEU A 441 -2.88 20.97 94.74
N THR A 442 -2.14 19.86 94.69
CA THR A 442 -2.00 19.11 93.44
C THR A 442 -3.31 18.41 93.08
N ARG A 443 -3.48 18.00 91.81
CA ARG A 443 -4.68 17.26 91.38
C ARG A 443 -4.89 16.00 92.19
N GLU A 444 -3.82 15.26 92.52
CA GLU A 444 -3.96 14.09 93.37
C GLU A 444 -4.46 14.42 94.78
N ALA A 445 -4.13 15.60 95.33
CA ALA A 445 -4.62 16.07 96.63
C ALA A 445 -5.97 16.80 96.56
N GLU A 446 -6.68 16.77 95.43
CA GLU A 446 -7.99 17.40 95.30
C GLU A 446 -8.96 16.87 96.37
N GLY A 447 -9.60 17.79 97.10
CA GLY A 447 -10.50 17.48 98.21
C GLY A 447 -9.88 17.63 99.61
N MET A 448 -8.58 17.91 99.73
CA MET A 448 -8.00 18.27 101.03
C MET A 448 -8.41 19.69 101.44
N ILE A 449 -8.52 19.91 102.76
CA ILE A 449 -8.84 21.22 103.33
C ILE A 449 -7.79 21.57 104.37
N VAL A 450 -7.22 22.78 104.30
CA VAL A 450 -6.30 23.29 105.32
C VAL A 450 -6.96 24.41 106.12
N GLU A 451 -6.78 24.35 107.43
CA GLU A 451 -7.26 25.37 108.37
C GLU A 451 -6.12 25.80 109.30
N ARG A 452 -5.87 27.11 109.42
CA ARG A 452 -4.99 27.67 110.43
C ARG A 452 -5.77 27.80 111.75
N ILE A 453 -5.43 26.96 112.72
CA ILE A 453 -6.14 26.85 114.00
C ILE A 453 -5.75 28.00 114.93
N GLU A 454 -4.45 28.24 115.05
CA GLU A 454 -3.85 29.34 115.82
C GLU A 454 -2.44 29.62 115.27
N THR A 455 -1.73 30.60 115.85
CA THR A 455 -0.37 30.94 115.43
C THR A 455 0.53 29.70 115.44
N GLY A 456 1.14 29.41 114.29
CA GLY A 456 2.03 28.27 114.11
C GLY A 456 1.34 26.92 114.00
N LYS A 457 0.00 26.82 114.00
CA LYS A 457 -0.71 25.53 114.01
C LYS A 457 -1.70 25.41 112.85
N TYR A 458 -1.46 24.43 111.99
CA TYR A 458 -2.25 24.18 110.77
C TYR A 458 -2.79 22.76 110.78
N ARG A 459 -4.05 22.57 110.38
CA ARG A 459 -4.70 21.27 110.27
C ARG A 459 -5.08 20.98 108.84
N ILE A 460 -4.69 19.81 108.33
CA ILE A 460 -5.10 19.25 107.05
C ILE A 460 -6.18 18.21 107.30
N SER A 461 -7.31 18.35 106.61
CA SER A 461 -8.47 17.44 106.69
C SER A 461 -8.79 16.83 105.33
N GLY A 462 -9.39 15.64 105.34
CA GLY A 462 -9.73 14.87 104.14
C GLY A 462 -8.69 13.82 103.74
N CYS A 463 -7.56 13.75 104.46
CA CYS A 463 -6.49 12.78 104.27
C CYS A 463 -6.60 11.58 105.22
N ASN A 464 -5.87 10.50 104.94
CA ASN A 464 -5.68 9.35 105.81
C ASN A 464 -4.25 9.31 106.39
N GLY A 465 -3.80 10.44 106.94
CA GLY A 465 -2.44 10.65 107.43
C GLY A 465 -1.43 10.98 106.31
N PHE A 466 -0.14 10.89 106.64
CA PHE A 466 0.96 11.11 105.70
C PHE A 466 1.08 9.97 104.68
N ALA A 467 1.62 10.29 103.50
CA ALA A 467 1.91 9.28 102.47
C ALA A 467 2.88 8.20 102.98
N LYS A 468 2.47 6.92 102.89
CA LYS A 468 3.17 5.78 103.52
C LYS A 468 4.34 5.20 102.70
N ASP A 469 4.67 5.77 101.54
CA ASP A 469 5.63 5.20 100.58
C ASP A 469 7.10 5.61 100.84
N GLY A 470 7.37 6.45 101.84
CA GLY A 470 8.72 6.81 102.27
C GLY A 470 9.55 7.61 101.25
N ALA A 471 8.94 8.11 100.17
CA ALA A 471 9.69 8.73 99.07
C ALA A 471 10.13 10.19 99.32
N TRP A 472 9.64 10.84 100.39
CA TRP A 472 9.88 12.26 100.69
C TRP A 472 10.40 12.46 102.13
N GLY A 473 11.63 13.00 102.24
CA GLY A 473 12.26 13.44 103.49
C GLY A 473 12.59 12.31 104.49
N ILE A 474 13.41 12.61 105.50
CA ILE A 474 13.79 11.64 106.54
C ILE A 474 12.61 11.36 107.51
N HIS A 475 11.54 12.16 107.45
CA HIS A 475 10.37 12.08 108.35
C HIS A 475 9.02 11.84 107.66
N GLY A 476 9.01 11.43 106.39
CA GLY A 476 7.84 10.75 105.81
C GLY A 476 6.65 11.63 105.43
N GLY A 477 6.88 12.77 104.75
CA GLY A 477 5.79 13.47 104.06
C GLY A 477 5.92 14.99 104.00
N THR A 478 6.68 15.62 104.88
CA THR A 478 6.75 17.09 104.95
C THR A 478 8.08 17.64 104.50
N ILE A 479 8.04 18.67 103.66
CA ILE A 479 9.19 19.53 103.36
C ILE A 479 9.06 20.81 104.18
N VAL A 480 10.03 20.98 105.09
CA VAL A 480 10.18 22.18 105.91
C VAL A 480 10.98 23.22 105.11
N PRO A 481 10.59 24.50 105.14
CA PRO A 481 11.33 25.54 104.44
C PRO A 481 12.73 25.72 105.03
N ALA A 482 13.73 25.71 104.16
CA ALA A 482 15.14 25.92 104.46
C ALA A 482 15.69 27.16 103.78
N ASP A 483 16.78 27.71 104.30
CA ASP A 483 17.55 28.75 103.63
C ASP A 483 18.39 28.20 102.45
N SER A 484 19.12 29.08 101.78
CA SER A 484 20.02 28.70 100.67
C SER A 484 21.20 27.82 101.10
N ASN A 485 21.43 27.65 102.41
CA ASN A 485 22.47 26.78 102.97
C ASN A 485 21.91 25.42 103.42
N GLY A 486 20.62 25.15 103.18
CA GLY A 486 19.96 23.93 103.61
C GLY A 486 19.63 23.88 105.11
N LEU A 487 19.68 25.03 105.80
CA LEU A 487 19.30 25.13 107.21
C LEU A 487 17.81 25.40 107.33
N ASN A 488 17.08 24.51 107.99
CA ASN A 488 15.64 24.68 108.23
C ASN A 488 15.37 25.95 109.04
N LEU A 489 14.34 26.68 108.63
CA LEU A 489 13.95 27.98 109.20
C LEU A 489 13.01 27.85 110.41
N ILE A 490 12.40 26.68 110.57
CA ILE A 490 11.47 26.35 111.65
C ILE A 490 11.69 24.90 112.07
N TRP A 491 11.29 24.59 113.30
CA TRP A 491 11.00 23.23 113.73
C TRP A 491 9.54 22.92 113.37
N VAL A 492 9.30 21.69 112.94
CA VAL A 492 7.95 21.21 112.66
C VAL A 492 7.68 20.01 113.56
N CYS A 493 6.61 20.09 114.34
CA CYS A 493 6.06 18.98 115.11
C CYS A 493 4.78 18.51 114.42
N GLU A 494 4.70 17.22 114.17
CA GLU A 494 3.67 16.62 113.33
C GLU A 494 2.88 15.61 114.14
N SER A 495 1.56 15.65 114.00
CA SER A 495 0.70 14.64 114.60
C SER A 495 -0.42 14.26 113.65
N VAL A 496 -0.80 12.99 113.67
CA VAL A 496 -1.93 12.46 112.93
C VAL A 496 -2.99 12.06 113.94
N ASP A 497 -4.21 12.55 113.77
CA ASP A 497 -5.35 12.08 114.55
C ASP A 497 -5.72 10.66 114.06
N PRO A 498 -5.56 9.62 114.90
CA PRO A 498 -5.77 8.24 114.48
C PRO A 498 -7.25 7.92 114.18
N SER A 499 -8.20 8.78 114.58
CA SER A 499 -9.63 8.55 114.38
C SER A 499 -10.16 9.01 113.02
N ASN A 500 -9.53 10.03 112.42
CA ASN A 500 -10.00 10.65 111.17
C ASN A 500 -8.88 10.86 110.13
N GLY A 501 -7.61 10.62 110.49
CA GLY A 501 -6.48 10.76 109.58
C GLY A 501 -6.03 12.20 109.33
N ASN A 502 -6.62 13.18 110.03
CA ASN A 502 -6.24 14.59 109.90
C ASN A 502 -4.82 14.79 110.40
N ILE A 503 -4.06 15.61 109.69
CA ILE A 503 -2.68 15.94 110.03
C ILE A 503 -2.67 17.32 110.69
N THR A 504 -2.02 17.45 111.85
CA THR A 504 -1.73 18.73 112.48
C THR A 504 -0.24 19.01 112.40
N ILE A 505 0.09 20.19 111.88
CA ILE A 505 1.44 20.72 111.71
C ILE A 505 1.61 21.89 112.67
N GLU A 506 2.53 21.76 113.62
CA GLU A 506 2.92 22.81 114.55
C GLU A 506 4.31 23.32 114.20
N CYS A 507 4.43 24.63 114.03
CA CYS A 507 5.63 25.32 113.61
C CYS A 507 6.21 26.10 114.78
N TYR A 508 7.50 25.90 115.03
CA TYR A 508 8.25 26.61 116.07
C TYR A 508 9.46 27.29 115.45
N HIS A 509 9.84 28.45 115.97
CA HIS A 509 11.01 29.17 115.52
C HIS A 509 12.26 28.33 115.75
N ARG A 510 13.08 28.18 114.71
CA ARG A 510 14.38 27.51 114.79
C ARG A 510 15.48 28.53 114.59
N GLN A 511 16.25 28.77 115.64
CA GLN A 511 17.47 29.56 115.54
C GLN A 511 18.68 28.64 115.37
N ASN A 512 19.36 28.71 114.22
CA ASN A 512 20.54 27.89 113.94
C ASN A 512 21.79 28.50 114.59
N LYS A 513 21.90 28.43 115.92
CA LYS A 513 22.94 29.11 116.72
C LYS A 513 24.38 28.75 116.32
N ASP A 514 24.59 27.54 115.80
CA ASP A 514 25.89 27.05 115.34
C ASP A 514 26.30 27.61 113.95
N ALA A 515 25.38 28.27 113.25
CA ALA A 515 25.65 28.91 111.97
C ALA A 515 26.27 30.31 112.16
N PRO A 516 26.99 30.84 111.15
CA PRO A 516 27.41 32.23 111.14
C PRO A 516 26.23 33.19 111.34
N ILE A 517 26.45 34.36 111.96
CA ILE A 517 25.41 35.32 112.36
C ILE A 517 24.35 35.58 111.27
N PHE A 518 24.77 35.66 110.01
CA PHE A 518 23.86 35.90 108.86
C PHE A 518 22.94 34.72 108.52
N ALA A 519 23.31 33.50 108.92
CA ALA A 519 22.59 32.24 108.65
C ALA A 519 21.94 31.65 109.92
N GLN A 520 22.02 32.33 111.07
CA GLN A 520 21.40 31.88 112.32
C GLN A 520 19.87 31.91 112.28
N ASN A 521 19.27 32.53 111.25
CA ASN A 521 17.83 32.69 111.12
C ASN A 521 17.22 33.40 112.34
N LYS A 522 17.79 34.54 112.76
CA LYS A 522 17.24 35.34 113.87
C LYS A 522 16.00 36.11 113.37
N ARG A 523 14.79 35.62 113.70
CA ARG A 523 13.52 36.16 113.17
C ARG A 523 12.87 37.16 114.11
N VAL A 524 12.42 38.29 113.56
CA VAL A 524 11.63 39.29 114.28
C VAL A 524 10.22 38.75 114.52
N LYS A 525 9.76 38.82 115.77
CA LYS A 525 8.41 38.47 116.20
C LYS A 525 7.46 39.67 116.10
N SER A 526 7.88 40.81 116.63
CA SER A 526 7.11 42.06 116.60
C SER A 526 8.03 43.24 116.89
N VAL A 527 7.58 44.45 116.58
CA VAL A 527 8.22 45.70 117.01
C VAL A 527 7.28 46.37 118.00
N ASN A 528 7.79 46.70 119.19
CA ASN A 528 7.00 47.38 120.22
C ASN A 528 6.76 48.86 119.86
N SER A 529 5.85 49.52 120.59
CA SER A 529 5.54 50.96 120.39
C SER A 529 6.76 51.89 120.49
N ASP A 530 7.81 51.45 121.17
CA ASP A 530 9.06 52.22 121.36
C ASP A 530 10.13 51.93 120.29
N GLY A 531 9.80 51.13 119.27
CA GLY A 531 10.72 50.76 118.18
C GLY A 531 11.69 49.62 118.52
N GLU A 532 11.59 49.01 119.70
CA GLU A 532 12.37 47.83 120.08
C GLU A 532 11.89 46.58 119.33
N VAL A 533 12.83 45.86 118.72
CA VAL A 533 12.57 44.64 117.95
C VAL A 533 12.57 43.44 118.89
N ILE A 534 11.40 42.84 119.10
CA ILE A 534 11.26 41.55 119.79
C ILE A 534 11.58 40.44 118.79
N TYR A 535 12.54 39.58 119.13
CA TYR A 535 12.85 38.39 118.35
C TYR A 535 12.12 37.18 118.93
N TYR A 536 11.80 36.21 118.08
CA TYR A 536 11.38 34.89 118.56
C TYR A 536 12.50 34.23 119.36
N ASN A 537 12.13 33.55 120.44
CA ASN A 537 13.03 32.62 121.11
C ASN A 537 13.09 31.32 120.30
N ASP A 538 14.24 30.65 120.35
CA ASP A 538 14.38 29.32 119.77
C ASP A 538 13.41 28.34 120.46
N GLY A 539 12.65 27.58 119.65
CA GLY A 539 11.56 26.72 120.11
C GLY A 539 10.24 27.45 120.42
N GLU A 540 10.12 28.75 120.14
CA GLU A 540 8.87 29.49 120.34
C GLU A 540 7.88 29.27 119.19
N LEU A 541 6.59 29.06 119.49
CA LEU A 541 5.55 28.85 118.48
C LEU A 541 5.47 30.03 117.49
N CYS A 542 5.54 29.76 116.19
CA CYS A 542 5.48 30.79 115.14
C CYS A 542 4.87 30.25 113.84
N ASP A 543 4.19 31.11 113.07
CA ASP A 543 3.74 30.76 111.72
C ASP A 543 4.90 30.45 110.78
N ILE A 544 4.59 29.82 109.65
CA ILE A 544 5.55 29.59 108.55
C ILE A 544 6.20 30.95 108.18
N PRO A 545 7.52 31.01 107.87
CA PRO A 545 8.15 32.27 107.47
C PRO A 545 7.51 32.90 106.24
N ASP A 546 7.41 34.22 106.21
CA ASP A 546 6.84 34.95 105.08
C ASP A 546 7.56 34.61 103.76
N GLY A 547 6.77 34.39 102.70
CA GLY A 547 7.29 33.96 101.39
C GLY A 547 7.81 32.53 101.34
N ARG A 548 7.56 31.72 102.37
CA ARG A 548 7.86 30.28 102.40
C ARG A 548 6.58 29.45 102.45
N VAL A 549 6.71 28.19 102.07
CA VAL A 549 5.64 27.19 102.11
C VAL A 549 6.13 25.95 102.84
N ILE A 550 5.21 25.29 103.53
CA ILE A 550 5.41 23.89 103.93
C ILE A 550 4.70 23.03 102.90
N ASN A 551 5.39 22.04 102.33
CA ASN A 551 4.77 21.07 101.44
C ASN A 551 4.50 19.79 102.23
N VAL A 552 3.24 19.38 102.34
CA VAL A 552 2.84 18.15 103.02
C VAL A 552 2.28 17.17 102.01
N ARG A 553 2.90 16.01 101.91
CA ARG A 553 2.47 14.91 101.06
C ARG A 553 1.52 14.00 101.84
N VAL A 554 0.27 13.95 101.40
CA VAL A 554 -0.82 13.31 102.15
C VAL A 554 -1.18 11.95 101.55
N GLN A 555 -1.67 11.05 102.39
CA GLN A 555 -2.29 9.81 101.96
C GLN A 555 -3.76 10.09 101.62
N LEU A 556 -4.18 9.74 100.40
CA LEU A 556 -5.58 9.86 100.02
C LEU A 556 -6.42 8.75 100.66
N PRO A 557 -7.70 9.02 100.99
CA PRO A 557 -8.66 7.98 101.33
C PRO A 557 -8.76 6.96 100.18
N GLU A 558 -8.99 5.70 100.50
CA GLU A 558 -9.28 4.70 99.47
C GLU A 558 -10.56 5.13 98.73
N LYS A 559 -10.44 5.39 97.42
CA LYS A 559 -11.60 5.60 96.56
C LYS A 559 -12.29 4.25 96.40
N SER A 560 -13.51 4.13 96.91
CA SER A 560 -14.40 2.98 96.71
C SER A 560 -14.74 2.78 95.24
#